data_AF-A0A2G2DPG5-F1
#
_entry.id   AF-A0A2G2DPG5-F1
#
_cell.length_a   1.000
_cell.length_b   1.000
_cell.length_c   1.000
_cell.angle_alpha   90.00
_cell.angle_beta   90.00
_cell.angle_gamma   90.00
#
_symmetry.space_group_name_H-M   'P 1'
#
loop_
_entity.id
_entity.type
_entity.pdbx_description
1 polymer ?
#
loop_
_entity_poly.entity_id
_entity_poly.type
_entity_poly.pdbx_seq_one_letter_code
_entity_poly.pdbx_strand_id
1 'polypeptide(L)'
;MTSMKTRSLAIFVICVVVLSIILFTLPINIFDGQIDYKEQYREYTIDVRLSLSYFIGLGYDEADMEFVEAIRLTSKGWWMAIIFIFGFPALLAYRLYLRAKNRK
;
A
#
# COMPACT_ATOMS: atom_id res chain seq x y z
N MET A 1 25.57 -7.46 21.76
CA MET A 1 26.01 -6.96 20.44
C MET A 1 25.11 -7.57 19.36
N THR A 2 24.12 -6.84 18.85
CA THR A 2 23.18 -7.36 17.83
C THR A 2 23.91 -7.65 16.51
N SER A 3 23.68 -8.82 15.91
CA SER A 3 24.26 -9.19 14.61
C SER A 3 23.88 -8.18 13.51
N MET A 4 24.77 -7.94 12.54
CA MET A 4 24.54 -6.99 11.43
C MET A 4 23.32 -7.37 10.57
N LYS A 5 23.02 -8.68 10.50
CA LYS A 5 21.79 -9.19 9.88
C LYS A 5 20.55 -8.68 10.63
N THR A 6 20.59 -8.69 11.96
CA THR A 6 19.52 -8.19 12.83
C THR A 6 19.28 -6.69 12.63
N ARG A 7 20.33 -5.88 12.43
CA ARG A 7 20.18 -4.44 12.18
C ARG A 7 19.50 -4.14 10.83
N SER A 8 19.93 -4.83 9.78
CA SER A 8 19.33 -4.65 8.44
C SER A 8 17.87 -5.11 8.41
N LEU A 9 17.58 -6.22 9.10
CA LEU A 9 16.21 -6.71 9.29
C LEU A 9 15.35 -5.74 10.10
N ALA A 10 15.88 -5.17 11.18
CA ALA A 10 15.15 -4.18 11.99
C ALA A 10 14.78 -2.95 11.16
N ILE A 11 15.69 -2.44 10.33
CA ILE A 11 15.43 -1.29 9.45
C ILE A 11 14.38 -1.65 8.40
N PHE A 12 14.44 -2.84 7.80
CA PHE A 12 13.40 -3.32 6.89
C PHE A 12 12.02 -3.29 7.55
N VAL A 13 11.88 -3.92 8.73
CA VAL A 13 10.61 -4.01 9.45
C VAL A 13 10.09 -2.63 9.83
N ILE A 14 10.96 -1.75 10.35
CA ILE A 14 10.57 -0.38 10.72
C ILE A 14 10.06 0.37 9.48
N CYS A 15 10.77 0.30 8.35
CA CYS A 15 10.35 0.99 7.14
C CYS A 15 9.03 0.43 6.57
N VAL A 16 8.84 -0.90 6.57
CA VAL A 16 7.56 -1.53 6.18
C VAL A 16 6.44 -1.01 7.07
N VAL A 17 6.61 -1.04 8.40
CA VAL A 17 5.60 -0.57 9.35
C VAL A 17 5.26 0.90 9.14
N VAL A 18 6.27 1.76 9.00
CA VAL A 18 6.07 3.20 8.77
C VAL A 18 5.32 3.46 7.47
N LEU A 19 5.71 2.78 6.37
CA LEU A 19 5.04 2.95 5.08
C LEU A 19 3.62 2.38 5.10
N SER A 20 3.39 1.24 5.72
CA SER A 20 2.05 0.69 5.92
C SER A 20 1.18 1.65 6.70
N ILE A 21 1.65 2.18 7.84
CA ILE A 21 0.89 3.16 8.63
C ILE A 21 0.51 4.34 7.73
N ILE A 22 1.48 4.97 7.06
CA ILE A 22 1.22 6.14 6.20
C ILE A 22 0.19 5.83 5.11
N LEU A 23 0.35 4.73 4.38
CA LEU A 23 -0.50 4.41 3.23
C LEU A 23 -1.91 3.97 3.64
N PHE A 24 -2.05 3.31 4.79
CA PHE A 24 -3.35 2.90 5.31
C PHE A 24 -4.05 3.99 6.11
N THR A 25 -3.35 4.96 6.71
CA THR A 25 -4.01 6.03 7.49
C THR A 25 -4.29 7.30 6.70
N LEU A 26 -3.53 7.58 5.64
CA LEU A 26 -3.69 8.79 4.83
C LEU A 26 -4.40 8.49 3.50
N PRO A 27 -5.32 9.34 3.04
CA PRO A 27 -6.06 9.17 1.77
C PRO A 27 -5.19 9.49 0.54
N ILE A 28 -4.15 8.68 0.32
CA ILE A 28 -3.22 8.81 -0.81
C ILE A 28 -3.75 8.04 -2.02
N ASN A 29 -4.42 8.73 -2.95
CA ASN A 29 -5.08 8.16 -4.13
C ASN A 29 -4.09 7.91 -5.29
N ILE A 30 -3.25 6.89 -5.15
CA ILE A 30 -2.24 6.53 -6.17
C ILE A 30 -2.41 5.13 -6.74
N PHE A 31 -3.19 4.26 -6.10
CA PHE A 31 -3.28 2.84 -6.48
C PHE A 31 -4.37 2.62 -7.52
N ASP A 32 -4.08 1.86 -8.57
CA ASP A 32 -5.07 1.54 -9.60
C ASP A 32 -6.19 0.67 -9.02
N GLY A 33 -7.42 1.18 -9.05
CA GLY A 33 -8.58 0.52 -8.50
C GLY A 33 -9.81 0.62 -9.40
N GLN A 34 -10.85 -0.07 -8.96
CA GLN A 34 -12.15 -0.11 -9.58
C GLN A 34 -13.23 0.02 -8.52
N ILE A 35 -14.30 0.74 -8.87
CA ILE A 35 -15.50 0.83 -8.07
C ILE A 35 -16.65 0.27 -8.91
N ASP A 36 -17.34 -0.72 -8.36
CA ASP A 36 -18.56 -1.28 -8.93
C ASP A 36 -19.76 -0.53 -8.36
N TYR A 37 -20.56 0.05 -9.25
CA TYR A 37 -21.80 0.73 -8.92
C TYR A 37 -23.00 -0.14 -9.29
N LYS A 38 -24.00 -0.13 -8.41
CA LYS A 38 -25.28 -0.80 -8.59
C LYS A 38 -26.42 0.16 -8.34
N GLU A 39 -26.90 0.74 -9.44
CA GLU A 39 -28.11 1.57 -9.47
C GLU A 39 -29.32 0.70 -9.80
N GLN A 40 -30.54 1.20 -9.56
CA GLN A 40 -31.80 0.44 -9.74
C GLN A 40 -31.97 -0.19 -11.14
N TYR A 41 -31.32 0.35 -12.17
CA TYR A 41 -31.46 -0.08 -13.56
C TYR A 41 -30.14 -0.30 -14.30
N ARG A 42 -28.99 -0.15 -13.61
CA ARG A 42 -27.68 -0.24 -14.25
C ARG A 42 -26.60 -0.68 -13.27
N GLU A 43 -25.79 -1.63 -13.68
CA GLU A 43 -24.54 -2.01 -13.03
C GLU A 43 -23.39 -1.62 -13.94
N TYR A 44 -22.39 -0.92 -13.38
CA TYR A 44 -21.20 -0.51 -14.13
C TYR A 44 -19.97 -0.39 -13.23
N THR A 45 -18.81 -0.67 -13.81
CA THR A 45 -17.52 -0.53 -13.14
C THR A 45 -16.78 0.67 -13.71
N ILE A 46 -16.22 1.51 -12.83
CA ILE A 46 -15.31 2.59 -13.23
C ILE A 46 -13.89 2.32 -12.75
N ASP A 47 -12.91 2.64 -13.59
CA ASP A 47 -11.50 2.64 -13.21
C ASP A 47 -11.14 3.98 -12.55
N VAL A 48 -10.58 3.91 -11.34
CA VAL A 48 -10.22 5.10 -10.55
C VAL A 48 -8.91 4.89 -9.80
N ARG A 49 -8.34 5.98 -9.27
CA ARG A 49 -7.24 5.91 -8.31
C ARG A 49 -7.81 5.79 -6.90
N LEU A 50 -7.43 4.74 -6.19
CA LEU A 50 -7.84 4.47 -4.82
C LEU A 50 -6.69 4.71 -3.83
N SER A 51 -7.07 4.98 -2.59
CA SER A 51 -6.18 4.91 -1.44
C SER A 51 -6.33 3.57 -0.72
N LEU A 52 -5.25 3.08 -0.09
CA LEU A 52 -5.35 1.91 0.80
C LEU A 52 -6.15 2.22 2.07
N SER A 53 -6.22 3.50 2.47
CA SER A 53 -7.02 3.92 3.62
C SER A 53 -8.51 3.63 3.47
N TYR A 54 -9.02 3.61 2.23
CA TYR A 54 -10.43 3.32 1.95
C TYR A 54 -10.79 1.89 2.35
N PHE A 55 -9.85 0.95 2.26
CA PHE A 55 -10.05 -0.45 2.65
C PHE A 55 -10.12 -0.67 4.16
N ILE A 56 -9.73 0.34 4.96
CA ILE A 56 -9.87 0.31 6.42
C ILE A 56 -10.88 1.33 6.94
N GLY A 57 -11.71 1.90 6.05
CA GLY A 57 -12.80 2.80 6.43
C GLY A 57 -12.39 4.26 6.63
N LEU A 58 -11.21 4.69 6.16
CA LEU A 58 -10.74 6.07 6.30
C LEU A 58 -10.72 6.78 4.94
N GLY A 59 -11.21 8.02 4.91
CA GLY A 59 -10.94 8.93 3.79
C GLY A 59 -11.97 8.98 2.65
N TYR A 60 -13.11 8.29 2.76
CA TYR A 60 -14.26 8.50 1.87
C TYR A 60 -15.39 9.23 2.60
N ASP A 61 -16.17 10.03 1.86
CA ASP A 61 -17.43 10.59 2.34
C ASP A 61 -18.52 9.52 2.23
N GLU A 62 -19.45 9.47 3.17
CA GLU A 62 -20.58 8.53 3.13
C GLU A 62 -21.47 8.78 1.91
N ALA A 63 -21.52 10.04 1.44
CA ALA A 63 -22.22 10.40 0.21
C ALA A 63 -21.60 9.77 -1.05
N ASP A 64 -20.28 9.60 -1.09
CA ASP A 64 -19.58 8.98 -2.23
C ASP A 64 -19.78 7.46 -2.29
N MET A 65 -20.36 6.87 -1.24
CA MET A 65 -20.65 5.44 -1.14
C MET A 65 -22.10 5.12 -1.56
N GLU A 66 -22.90 6.12 -1.95
CA GLU A 66 -24.23 5.90 -2.47
C GLU A 66 -24.14 5.07 -3.77
N PHE A 67 -24.81 3.92 -3.80
CA PHE A 67 -24.78 2.93 -4.89
C PHE A 67 -23.45 2.19 -5.12
N VAL A 68 -22.44 2.36 -4.26
CA VAL A 68 -21.20 1.58 -4.34
C VAL A 68 -21.44 0.17 -3.79
N GLU A 69 -21.32 -0.84 -4.66
CA GLU A 69 -21.42 -2.25 -4.27
C GLU A 69 -20.07 -2.80 -3.80
N ALA A 70 -19.00 -2.46 -4.50
CA ALA A 70 -17.66 -2.93 -4.16
C ALA A 70 -16.56 -1.95 -4.56
N ILE A 71 -15.54 -1.85 -3.70
CA ILE A 71 -14.28 -1.15 -3.98
C ILE A 71 -13.18 -2.20 -4.02
N ARG A 72 -12.43 -2.26 -5.12
CA ARG A 72 -11.31 -3.21 -5.26
C ARG A 72 -10.10 -2.58 -5.92
N LEU A 73 -8.91 -3.00 -5.50
CA LEU A 73 -7.70 -2.74 -6.27
C LEU A 73 -7.68 -3.65 -7.48
N THR A 74 -7.25 -3.09 -8.62
CA THR A 74 -6.89 -3.91 -9.78
C THR A 74 -5.62 -4.71 -9.47
N SER A 75 -5.30 -5.70 -10.32
CA SER A 75 -4.03 -6.43 -10.22
C SER A 75 -2.81 -5.49 -10.22
N LYS A 76 -2.88 -4.38 -10.99
CA LYS A 76 -1.83 -3.35 -11.00
C LYS A 76 -1.75 -2.62 -9.66
N GLY A 77 -2.89 -2.23 -9.09
CA GLY A 77 -2.97 -1.57 -7.78
C GLY A 77 -2.39 -2.43 -6.66
N TRP A 78 -2.65 -3.73 -6.67
CA TRP A 78 -2.05 -4.67 -5.73
C TRP A 78 -0.52 -4.75 -5.85
N TRP A 79 0.00 -4.87 -7.06
CA TRP A 79 1.45 -4.86 -7.28
C TRP A 79 2.09 -3.55 -6.86
N MET A 80 1.44 -2.42 -7.14
CA MET A 80 1.88 -1.12 -6.65
C MET A 80 1.96 -1.13 -5.12
N ALA A 81 0.89 -1.52 -4.41
CA ALA A 81 0.88 -1.57 -2.95
C ALA A 81 2.03 -2.42 -2.39
N ILE A 82 2.27 -3.60 -2.96
CA ILE A 82 3.38 -4.48 -2.56
C ILE A 82 4.73 -3.80 -2.78
N ILE A 83 4.95 -3.17 -3.94
CA ILE A 83 6.23 -2.52 -4.27
C ILE A 83 6.48 -1.32 -3.36
N PHE A 84 5.45 -0.50 -3.08
CA PHE A 84 5.58 0.64 -2.19
C PHE A 84 5.85 0.20 -0.75
N ILE A 85 5.12 -0.80 -0.24
CA ILE A 85 5.25 -1.27 1.15
C ILE A 85 6.54 -2.08 1.36
N PHE A 86 6.90 -2.97 0.44
CA PHE A 86 8.01 -3.93 0.63
C PHE A 86 9.22 -3.65 -0.26
N GLY A 87 9.01 -3.16 -1.48
CA GLY A 87 10.08 -2.97 -2.46
C GLY A 87 11.13 -1.96 -2.01
N PHE A 88 10.70 -0.75 -1.63
CA PHE A 88 11.63 0.28 -1.15
C PHE A 88 12.37 -0.15 0.15
N PRO A 89 11.68 -0.67 1.19
CA PRO A 89 12.37 -1.19 2.36
C PRO A 89 13.34 -2.33 2.06
N ALA A 90 12.99 -3.25 1.16
CA ALA A 90 13.85 -4.37 0.79
C ALA A 90 15.14 -3.88 0.13
N LEU A 91 15.06 -2.95 -0.82
CA LEU A 91 16.23 -2.35 -1.47
C LEU A 91 17.13 -1.62 -0.47
N LEU A 92 16.54 -0.86 0.44
CA LEU A 92 17.27 -0.12 1.46
C LEU A 92 17.99 -1.06 2.43
N ALA A 93 17.29 -2.06 2.96
CA ALA A 93 17.85 -3.06 3.86
C ALA A 93 18.97 -3.88 3.18
N TYR A 94 18.77 -4.26 1.91
CA TYR A 94 19.77 -4.96 1.12
C TYR A 94 21.04 -4.12 0.90
N ARG A 95 20.87 -2.84 0.57
CA ARG A 95 22.00 -1.91 0.40
C ARG A 95 22.81 -1.75 1.69
N LEU A 96 22.13 -1.66 2.83
CA LEU A 96 22.78 -1.59 4.15
C LEU A 96 23.56 -2.87 4.48
N TYR A 97 22.96 -4.02 4.19
CA TYR A 97 23.62 -5.32 4.35
C TYR A 97 24.89 -5.42 3.51
N LEU A 98 24.83 -5.06 2.22
CA LEU A 98 26.01 -5.06 1.33
C LEU A 98 27.11 -4.12 1.82
N ARG A 99 26.75 -2.90 2.24
CA ARG A 99 27.71 -1.94 2.79
C ARG A 99 28.40 -2.47 4.05
N ALA A 100 27.68 -3.20 4.89
CA ALA A 100 28.25 -3.83 6.08
C ALA A 100 29.14 -5.03 5.74
N LYS A 101 28.81 -5.79 4.70
CA LYS A 101 29.63 -6.90 4.19
C LYS A 101 30.94 -6.40 3.59
N ASN A 102 30.90 -5.36 2.75
CA ASN A 102 32.06 -4.82 2.05
C ASN A 102 33.06 -4.05 2.94
N ARG A 103 32.71 -3.77 4.20
CA ARG A 103 33.59 -3.15 5.19
C ARG A 103 34.38 -4.16 6.04
N LYS A 104 34.12 -5.46 5.87
CA LYS A 104 34.92 -6.55 6.43
C LYS A 104 35.86 -7.08 5.37
#